data_AF-A0A2M7TA94-F1
#
_entry.id   AF-A0A2M7TA94-F1
#
_cell.length_a   1.000
_cell.length_b   1.000
_cell.length_c   1.000
_cell.angle_alpha   90.00
_cell.angle_beta   90.00
_cell.angle_gamma   90.00
#
_symmetry.space_group_name_H-M   'P 1'
#
loop_
_entity.id
_entity.type
_entity.pdbx_description
1 polymer ?
#
loop_
_entity_poly.entity_id
_entity_poly.type
_entity_poly.pdbx_seq_one_letter_code
_entity_poly.pdbx_strand_id
1 'polypeptide(L)'
;MINRKKLLGFMAGIVILSLLMAVIITLHNIDSKRNIVNAESFASKTEAVERAKASVALLGKNVDTLEILDGYPIEGVYAIGDRERKFMVKVKKSTGELIGISSSDDINAHGPVKVSLEDANKLAKQFAEKAGVNLAGCELTTEDFGPDSPAKNLYLFKWFKVNKDVILPSSINVAVNKSTGKIASFSKTDVAVNIPIEPRIAKEKAIKLADKSLGLSVKGNKVKMINDPNASLGVSVKNGIQQLVWTIDFKFIEAIPGGEDGAGIPRFVSVLVDAQTGEIFDPMK
;
A
#
# COMPACT_ATOMS: atom_id res chain seq x y z
N MET A 1 -8.50 -39.28 -3.62
CA MET A 1 -9.76 -38.59 -3.98
C MET A 1 -9.70 -37.18 -3.40
N ILE A 2 -9.33 -36.18 -4.21
CA ILE A 2 -9.13 -34.80 -3.70
C ILE A 2 -10.51 -34.19 -3.41
N ASN A 3 -10.69 -33.73 -2.17
CA ASN A 3 -11.95 -33.17 -1.68
C ASN A 3 -12.29 -31.89 -2.46
N ARG A 4 -13.32 -31.95 -3.32
CA ARG A 4 -13.74 -30.86 -4.23
C ARG A 4 -13.96 -29.52 -3.51
N LYS A 5 -14.31 -29.53 -2.22
CA LYS A 5 -14.46 -28.30 -1.42
C LYS A 5 -13.13 -27.56 -1.17
N LYS A 6 -12.01 -28.27 -1.05
CA LYS A 6 -10.67 -27.65 -0.90
C LYS A 6 -10.16 -27.05 -2.21
N LEU A 7 -10.52 -27.65 -3.35
CA LEU A 7 -10.15 -27.14 -4.68
C LEU A 7 -10.89 -25.84 -5.03
N LEU A 8 -12.17 -25.73 -4.65
CA LEU A 8 -12.97 -24.51 -4.83
C LEU A 8 -12.49 -23.34 -3.95
N GLY A 9 -12.05 -23.59 -2.72
CA GLY A 9 -11.46 -22.54 -1.86
C GLY A 9 -10.13 -22.01 -2.37
N PHE A 10 -9.29 -22.89 -2.94
CA PHE A 10 -8.00 -22.50 -3.53
C PHE A 10 -8.17 -21.66 -4.80
N MET A 11 -9.13 -22.02 -5.66
CA MET A 11 -9.45 -21.25 -6.87
C MET A 11 -10.04 -19.87 -6.54
N ALA A 12 -10.89 -19.77 -5.51
CA ALA A 12 -11.44 -18.50 -5.05
C ALA A 12 -10.34 -17.56 -4.49
N GLY A 13 -9.36 -18.09 -3.75
CA GLY A 13 -8.22 -17.32 -3.25
C GLY A 13 -7.32 -16.75 -4.37
N ILE A 14 -7.07 -17.54 -5.41
CA ILE A 14 -6.30 -17.09 -6.59
C ILE A 14 -7.05 -15.99 -7.34
N VAL A 15 -8.37 -16.11 -7.51
CA VAL A 15 -9.19 -15.10 -8.19
C VAL A 15 -9.21 -13.79 -7.39
N ILE A 16 -9.31 -13.84 -6.07
CA ILE A 16 -9.30 -12.64 -5.20
C ILE A 16 -7.92 -11.95 -5.20
N LEU A 17 -6.82 -12.72 -5.14
CA LEU A 17 -5.46 -12.15 -5.20
C LEU A 17 -5.16 -11.56 -6.59
N SER A 18 -5.66 -12.21 -7.65
CA SER A 18 -5.57 -11.70 -9.03
C SER A 18 -6.37 -10.40 -9.21
N LEU A 19 -7.55 -10.30 -8.59
CA LEU A 19 -8.38 -9.09 -8.58
C LEU A 19 -7.73 -7.97 -7.76
N LEU A 20 -7.14 -8.26 -6.60
CA LEU A 20 -6.40 -7.27 -5.80
C LEU A 20 -5.19 -6.73 -6.56
N MET A 21 -4.44 -7.61 -7.23
CA MET A 21 -3.31 -7.21 -8.08
C MET A 21 -3.79 -6.42 -9.30
N ALA A 22 -4.89 -6.82 -9.93
CA ALA A 22 -5.50 -6.09 -11.06
C ALA A 22 -6.01 -4.71 -10.64
N VAL A 23 -6.61 -4.57 -9.45
CA VAL A 23 -7.06 -3.28 -8.91
C VAL A 23 -5.88 -2.37 -8.60
N ILE A 24 -4.81 -2.88 -8.00
CA ILE A 24 -3.56 -2.14 -7.78
C ILE A 24 -2.92 -1.71 -9.11
N ILE A 25 -2.96 -2.57 -10.15
CA ILE A 25 -2.46 -2.24 -11.50
C ILE A 25 -3.33 -1.19 -12.21
N THR A 26 -4.67 -1.28 -12.06
CA THR A 26 -5.60 -0.36 -12.73
C THR A 26 -5.51 1.04 -12.11
N LEU A 27 -5.36 1.13 -10.79
CA LEU A 27 -5.11 2.41 -10.11
C LEU A 27 -3.77 3.04 -10.50
N HIS A 28 -2.75 2.23 -10.82
CA HIS A 28 -1.46 2.73 -11.33
C HIS A 28 -1.54 3.25 -12.78
N ASN A 29 -2.44 2.71 -13.61
CA ASN A 29 -2.52 3.02 -15.04
C ASN A 29 -3.32 4.28 -15.40
N ILE A 30 -4.12 4.82 -14.47
CA ILE A 30 -4.89 6.05 -14.73
C ILE A 30 -4.02 7.31 -14.48
N ASP A 31 -3.00 7.22 -13.62
CA ASP A 31 -2.16 8.35 -13.21
C ASP A 31 -1.09 8.75 -14.23
N SER A 32 -0.72 7.88 -15.18
CA SER A 32 0.45 8.09 -16.05
C SER A 32 0.17 8.84 -17.37
N LYS A 33 -1.10 9.15 -17.70
CA LYS A 33 -1.47 9.63 -19.05
C LYS A 33 -1.10 11.08 -19.41
N ARG A 34 -0.39 11.85 -18.58
CA ARG A 34 -0.02 13.24 -18.93
C ARG A 34 1.37 13.64 -18.42
N ASN A 35 2.41 13.27 -19.15
CA ASN A 35 3.51 14.17 -19.53
C ASN A 35 4.47 13.43 -20.49
N ILE A 36 4.37 13.75 -21.78
CA ILE A 36 5.28 13.24 -22.81
C ILE A 36 6.46 14.21 -22.90
N VAL A 37 7.60 13.77 -22.40
CA VAL A 37 8.91 14.13 -22.97
C VAL A 37 9.52 12.79 -23.35
N ASN A 38 9.94 12.65 -24.61
CA ASN A 38 10.66 11.48 -25.12
C ASN A 38 11.97 11.30 -24.33
N ALA A 39 11.89 10.62 -23.19
CA ALA A 39 13.05 10.12 -22.50
C ALA A 39 13.53 8.89 -23.27
N GLU A 40 14.73 8.97 -23.85
CA GLU A 40 15.44 7.81 -24.37
C GLU A 40 15.39 6.68 -23.33
N SER A 41 14.88 5.51 -23.71
CA SER A 41 14.73 4.38 -22.79
C SER A 41 16.12 3.86 -22.41
N PHE A 42 16.58 4.23 -21.21
CA PHE A 42 17.92 3.91 -20.72
C PHE A 42 18.17 2.41 -20.51
N ALA A 43 17.15 1.59 -20.26
CA ALA A 43 17.31 0.14 -20.11
C ALA A 43 16.80 -0.60 -21.34
N SER A 44 17.70 -1.28 -22.05
CA SER A 44 17.30 -2.31 -23.02
C SER A 44 16.53 -3.44 -22.32
N LYS A 45 15.71 -4.18 -23.08
CA LYS A 45 14.98 -5.36 -22.55
C LYS A 45 15.93 -6.36 -21.86
N THR A 46 17.11 -6.58 -22.44
CA THR A 46 18.14 -7.48 -21.91
C THR A 46 18.68 -6.99 -20.57
N GLU A 47 19.05 -5.72 -20.47
CA GLU A 47 19.53 -5.14 -19.20
C GLU A 47 18.45 -5.18 -18.11
N ALA A 48 17.20 -4.93 -18.47
CA ALA A 48 16.09 -5.03 -17.53
C ALA A 48 15.94 -6.45 -16.96
N VAL A 49 16.11 -7.48 -17.79
CA VAL A 49 16.11 -8.89 -17.36
C VAL A 49 17.29 -9.20 -16.45
N GLU A 50 18.50 -8.75 -16.77
CA GLU A 50 19.67 -8.95 -15.91
C GLU A 50 19.53 -8.24 -14.56
N ARG A 51 18.97 -7.01 -14.56
CA ARG A 51 18.60 -6.30 -13.33
C ARG A 51 17.56 -7.05 -12.52
N ALA A 52 16.58 -7.67 -13.18
CA ALA A 52 15.57 -8.48 -12.52
C ALA A 52 16.18 -9.72 -11.86
N LYS A 53 17.10 -10.43 -12.55
CA LYS A 53 17.84 -11.56 -11.97
C LYS A 53 18.65 -11.14 -10.75
N ALA A 54 19.39 -10.03 -10.84
CA ALA A 54 20.13 -9.46 -9.71
C ALA A 54 19.20 -9.10 -8.53
N SER A 55 18.00 -8.59 -8.82
CA SER A 55 16.99 -8.28 -7.79
C SER A 55 16.44 -9.53 -7.11
N VAL A 56 16.22 -10.62 -7.86
CA VAL A 56 15.84 -11.92 -7.28
C VAL A 56 16.97 -12.49 -6.41
N ALA A 57 18.23 -12.27 -6.78
CA ALA A 57 19.38 -12.63 -5.94
C ALA A 57 19.39 -11.92 -4.58
N LEU A 58 18.82 -10.71 -4.48
CA LEU A 58 18.64 -10.02 -3.18
C LEU A 58 17.71 -10.79 -2.23
N LEU A 59 16.81 -11.62 -2.75
CA LEU A 59 15.97 -12.53 -1.96
C LEU A 59 16.71 -13.82 -1.55
N GLY A 60 17.99 -13.96 -1.91
CA GLY A 60 18.76 -15.19 -1.72
C GLY A 60 18.31 -16.33 -2.65
N LYS A 61 17.82 -15.98 -3.85
CA LYS A 61 17.29 -16.92 -4.85
C LYS A 61 18.04 -16.74 -6.16
N ASN A 62 18.23 -17.82 -6.89
CA ASN A 62 18.75 -17.79 -8.26
C ASN A 62 17.65 -18.25 -9.22
N VAL A 63 17.58 -17.60 -10.37
CA VAL A 63 16.62 -17.92 -11.43
C VAL A 63 17.36 -17.94 -12.77
N ASP A 64 17.27 -19.08 -13.45
CA ASP A 64 17.98 -19.28 -14.72
C ASP A 64 17.28 -18.56 -15.88
N THR A 65 15.94 -18.45 -15.79
CA THR A 65 15.12 -17.86 -16.84
C THR A 65 14.14 -16.85 -16.25
N LEU A 66 14.25 -15.61 -16.74
CA LEU A 66 13.27 -14.55 -16.56
C LEU A 66 12.99 -13.95 -17.93
N GLU A 67 11.73 -13.63 -18.18
CA GLU A 67 11.28 -13.04 -19.43
C GLU A 67 10.36 -11.84 -19.17
N ILE A 68 10.34 -10.91 -20.12
CA ILE A 68 9.39 -9.80 -20.07
C ILE A 68 8.00 -10.37 -20.31
N LEU A 69 7.08 -10.01 -19.42
CA LEU A 69 5.69 -10.45 -19.48
C LEU A 69 4.91 -9.52 -20.41
N ASP A 70 4.83 -9.90 -21.68
CA ASP A 70 3.97 -9.22 -22.65
C ASP A 70 2.49 -9.33 -22.19
N GLY A 71 1.76 -8.22 -22.18
CA GLY A 71 0.37 -8.16 -21.70
C GLY A 71 0.16 -7.58 -20.29
N TYR A 72 1.23 -7.16 -19.61
CA TYR A 72 1.15 -6.30 -18.42
C TYR A 72 1.53 -4.85 -18.79
N PRO A 73 0.63 -4.06 -19.40
CA PRO A 73 0.93 -2.69 -19.76
C PRO A 73 0.96 -1.83 -18.49
N ILE A 74 2.15 -1.69 -17.91
CA ILE A 74 2.44 -0.67 -16.92
C ILE A 74 3.33 0.35 -17.62
N GLU A 75 2.81 1.57 -17.78
CA GLU A 75 3.54 2.64 -18.43
C GLU A 75 4.87 2.90 -17.70
N GLY A 76 5.95 3.11 -18.45
CA GLY A 76 7.28 3.35 -17.87
C GLY A 76 7.93 2.17 -17.14
N VAL A 77 7.35 0.96 -17.16
CA VAL A 77 7.84 -0.21 -16.38
C VAL A 77 7.94 -1.47 -17.22
N TYR A 78 9.02 -2.25 -17.04
CA TYR A 78 9.09 -3.64 -17.46
C TYR A 78 8.56 -4.54 -16.33
N ALA A 79 7.53 -5.34 -16.64
CA ALA A 79 7.12 -6.46 -15.82
C ALA A 79 7.87 -7.71 -16.30
N ILE A 80 8.61 -8.36 -15.40
CA ILE A 80 9.51 -9.47 -15.71
C ILE A 80 9.17 -10.61 -14.74
N GLY A 81 9.09 -11.84 -15.24
CA GLY A 81 8.79 -13.00 -14.41
C GLY A 81 9.38 -14.27 -14.97
N ASP A 82 9.34 -15.34 -14.18
CA ASP A 82 9.63 -16.69 -14.65
C ASP A 82 8.36 -17.31 -15.24
N ARG A 83 8.52 -18.41 -16.00
CA ARG A 83 7.41 -19.10 -16.66
C ARG A 83 6.35 -19.61 -15.69
N GLU A 84 6.77 -20.01 -14.49
CA GLU A 84 5.88 -20.50 -13.44
C GLU A 84 5.23 -19.37 -12.62
N ARG A 85 5.61 -18.11 -12.90
CA ARG A 85 5.16 -16.90 -12.18
C ARG A 85 5.40 -16.99 -10.67
N LYS A 86 6.47 -17.69 -10.28
CA LYS A 86 6.98 -17.69 -8.91
C LYS A 86 7.56 -16.35 -8.52
N PHE A 87 8.16 -15.66 -9.49
CA PHE A 87 8.69 -14.32 -9.32
C PHE A 87 8.01 -13.35 -10.25
N MET A 88 7.79 -12.16 -9.73
CA MET A 88 7.47 -11.00 -10.54
C MET A 88 8.35 -9.84 -10.08
N VAL A 89 9.08 -9.27 -11.02
CA VAL A 89 9.96 -8.13 -10.83
C VAL A 89 9.48 -7.00 -11.71
N LYS A 90 9.48 -5.79 -11.17
CA LYS A 90 9.12 -4.56 -11.85
C LYS A 90 10.33 -3.65 -11.86
N VAL A 91 10.75 -3.26 -13.06
CA VAL A 91 11.92 -2.40 -13.28
C VAL A 91 11.51 -1.17 -14.09
N LYS A 92 11.92 0.02 -13.65
CA LYS A 92 11.61 1.28 -14.36
C LYS A 92 12.38 1.35 -15.68
N LYS A 93 11.68 1.56 -16.81
CA LYS A 93 12.27 1.58 -18.16
C LYS A 93 13.34 2.67 -18.34
N SER A 94 13.14 3.82 -17.68
CA SER A 94 14.02 4.98 -17.84
C SER A 94 15.29 4.95 -17.01
N THR A 95 15.39 4.08 -15.99
CA THR A 95 16.55 4.05 -15.08
C THR A 95 17.08 2.65 -14.77
N GLY A 96 16.34 1.59 -15.11
CA GLY A 96 16.68 0.22 -14.70
C GLY A 96 16.48 -0.04 -13.20
N GLU A 97 15.82 0.88 -12.50
CA GLU A 97 15.62 0.84 -11.06
C GLU A 97 14.57 -0.20 -10.65
N LEU A 98 14.86 -0.98 -9.60
CA LEU A 98 13.89 -1.88 -8.99
C LEU A 98 12.77 -1.08 -8.31
N ILE A 99 11.55 -1.25 -8.80
CA ILE A 99 10.35 -0.64 -8.21
C ILE A 99 9.43 -1.65 -7.53
N GLY A 100 9.61 -2.94 -7.81
CA GLY A 100 8.91 -3.98 -7.08
C GLY A 100 9.42 -5.38 -7.37
N ILE A 101 9.31 -6.26 -6.39
CA ILE A 101 9.58 -7.69 -6.51
C ILE A 101 8.64 -8.47 -5.60
N SER A 102 8.19 -9.63 -6.05
CA SER A 102 7.39 -10.56 -5.23
C SER A 102 7.76 -12.00 -5.52
N SER A 103 7.75 -12.84 -4.48
CA SER A 103 7.93 -14.28 -4.54
C SER A 103 6.65 -14.98 -4.09
N SER A 104 5.96 -15.67 -4.99
CA SER A 104 4.70 -16.36 -4.65
C SER A 104 4.93 -17.50 -3.66
N ASP A 105 6.06 -18.20 -3.73
CA ASP A 105 6.44 -19.24 -2.77
C ASP A 105 6.63 -18.66 -1.36
N ASP A 106 7.31 -17.51 -1.24
CA ASP A 106 7.54 -16.89 0.06
C ASP A 106 6.29 -16.15 0.59
N ILE A 107 5.37 -15.70 -0.28
CA ILE A 107 4.04 -15.19 0.11
C ILE A 107 3.17 -16.32 0.66
N ASN A 108 3.14 -17.46 -0.04
CA ASN A 108 2.27 -18.59 0.27
C ASN A 108 2.87 -19.58 1.29
N ALA A 109 4.12 -19.37 1.71
CA ALA A 109 4.73 -20.20 2.74
C ALA A 109 3.95 -20.08 4.07
N HIS A 110 3.59 -21.23 4.62
CA HIS A 110 2.82 -21.34 5.86
C HIS A 110 3.58 -22.18 6.88
N GLY A 111 3.35 -21.89 8.15
CA GLY A 111 3.96 -22.63 9.26
C GLY A 111 3.82 -21.87 10.58
N PRO A 112 4.35 -22.41 11.68
CA PRO A 112 4.43 -21.66 12.93
C PRO A 112 5.21 -20.36 12.72
N VAL A 113 4.88 -19.31 13.49
CA VAL A 113 5.66 -18.06 13.51
C VAL A 113 7.06 -18.39 14.03
N LYS A 114 8.08 -18.04 13.24
CA LYS A 114 9.49 -18.28 13.58
C LYS A 114 10.29 -17.00 13.77
N VAL A 115 9.76 -15.87 13.31
CA VAL A 115 10.45 -14.58 13.34
C VAL A 115 9.59 -13.57 14.08
N SER A 116 10.20 -12.86 15.03
CA SER A 116 9.55 -11.79 15.77
C SER A 116 9.26 -10.59 14.87
N LEU A 117 8.33 -9.73 15.27
CA LEU A 117 8.07 -8.49 14.52
C LEU A 117 9.32 -7.59 14.44
N GLU A 118 10.12 -7.54 15.52
CA GLU A 118 11.35 -6.74 15.57
C GLU A 118 12.41 -7.27 14.60
N ASP A 119 12.62 -8.59 14.56
CA ASP A 119 13.58 -9.20 13.65
C ASP A 119 13.14 -9.07 12.19
N ALA A 120 11.83 -9.21 11.94
CA ALA A 120 11.26 -8.97 10.62
C ALA A 120 11.47 -7.50 10.17
N ASN A 121 11.34 -6.53 11.08
CA ASN A 121 11.62 -5.12 10.78
C ASN A 121 13.09 -4.91 10.40
N LYS A 122 14.02 -5.53 11.13
CA LYS A 122 15.47 -5.47 10.81
C LYS A 122 15.74 -6.04 9.42
N LEU A 123 15.16 -7.20 9.10
CA LEU A 123 15.29 -7.83 7.78
C LEU A 123 14.72 -6.93 6.67
N ALA A 124 13.56 -6.33 6.90
CA ALA A 124 12.90 -5.46 5.94
C ALA A 124 13.71 -4.18 5.66
N LYS A 125 14.26 -3.54 6.70
CA LYS A 125 15.17 -2.37 6.56
C LYS A 125 16.42 -2.72 5.77
N GLN A 126 17.11 -3.80 6.16
CA GLN A 126 18.31 -4.26 5.47
C GLN A 126 18.05 -4.58 4.00
N PHE A 127 16.88 -5.15 3.68
CA PHE A 127 16.50 -5.39 2.29
C PHE A 127 16.27 -4.08 1.52
N ALA A 128 15.52 -3.13 2.10
CA ALA A 128 15.26 -1.84 1.47
C ALA A 128 16.57 -1.08 1.16
N GLU A 129 17.51 -1.06 2.10
CA GLU A 129 18.84 -0.44 1.91
C GLU A 129 19.63 -1.13 0.79
N LYS A 130 19.65 -2.47 0.75
CA LYS A 130 20.27 -3.24 -0.34
C LYS A 130 19.61 -2.99 -1.70
N ALA A 131 18.31 -2.69 -1.71
CA ALA A 131 17.57 -2.29 -2.91
C ALA A 131 17.81 -0.82 -3.31
N GLY A 132 18.72 -0.11 -2.62
CA GLY A 132 19.09 1.27 -2.92
C GLY A 132 18.09 2.30 -2.42
N VAL A 133 17.25 1.95 -1.44
CA VAL A 133 16.30 2.89 -0.81
C VAL A 133 16.97 3.62 0.35
N ASN A 134 16.83 4.94 0.38
CA ASN A 134 17.13 5.74 1.56
C ASN A 134 15.87 5.90 2.42
N LEU A 135 15.89 5.38 3.65
CA LEU A 135 14.79 5.47 4.61
C LEU A 135 14.85 6.73 5.50
N ALA A 136 15.87 7.58 5.34
CA ALA A 136 15.97 8.83 6.09
C ALA A 136 14.82 9.78 5.74
N GLY A 137 14.15 10.33 6.76
CA GLY A 137 12.97 11.17 6.57
C GLY A 137 11.69 10.40 6.23
N CYS A 138 11.67 9.10 6.47
CA CYS A 138 10.45 8.29 6.37
C CYS A 138 9.88 7.92 7.74
N GLU A 139 8.55 7.89 7.83
CA GLU A 139 7.82 7.33 8.96
C GLU A 139 7.40 5.89 8.67
N LEU A 140 7.63 5.00 9.64
CA LEU A 140 7.28 3.59 9.55
C LEU A 140 5.87 3.34 10.10
N THR A 141 5.02 2.75 9.28
CA THR A 141 3.79 2.07 9.70
C THR A 141 3.95 0.57 9.53
N THR A 142 3.46 -0.19 10.49
CA THR A 142 3.51 -1.65 10.47
C THR A 142 2.10 -2.21 10.46
N GLU A 143 1.84 -3.14 9.56
CA GLU A 143 0.58 -3.88 9.51
C GLU A 143 0.83 -5.36 9.86
N ASP A 144 0.11 -5.81 10.89
CA ASP A 144 -0.04 -7.21 11.23
C ASP A 144 -1.46 -7.67 10.87
N PHE A 145 -1.56 -8.55 9.89
CA PHE A 145 -2.84 -9.03 9.40
C PHE A 145 -3.46 -10.05 10.34
N GLY A 146 -4.74 -9.86 10.66
CA GLY A 146 -5.53 -10.78 11.47
C GLY A 146 -5.68 -12.19 10.87
N PRO A 147 -6.14 -13.16 11.67
CA PRO A 147 -6.16 -14.60 11.31
C PRO A 147 -7.01 -14.95 10.08
N ASP A 148 -7.95 -14.09 9.71
CA ASP A 148 -8.85 -14.28 8.56
C ASP A 148 -8.30 -13.66 7.27
N SER A 149 -7.20 -12.89 7.35
CA SER A 149 -6.58 -12.29 6.17
C SER A 149 -5.81 -13.34 5.35
N PRO A 150 -5.87 -13.29 4.01
CA PRO A 150 -4.98 -14.09 3.16
C PRO A 150 -3.49 -13.75 3.40
N ALA A 151 -3.19 -12.55 3.91
CA ALA A 151 -1.85 -12.09 4.23
C ALA A 151 -1.44 -12.34 5.70
N LYS A 152 -2.20 -13.12 6.48
CA LYS A 152 -1.96 -13.37 7.92
C LYS A 152 -0.56 -13.89 8.28
N ASN A 153 0.15 -14.49 7.33
CA ASN A 153 1.52 -14.99 7.55
C ASN A 153 2.59 -13.96 7.19
N LEU A 154 2.22 -12.71 6.92
CA LEU A 154 3.14 -11.64 6.56
C LEU A 154 3.11 -10.53 7.61
N TYR A 155 4.29 -9.99 7.92
CA TYR A 155 4.41 -8.63 8.43
C TYR A 155 4.60 -7.69 7.26
N LEU A 156 3.85 -6.59 7.21
CA LEU A 156 4.01 -5.56 6.20
C LEU A 156 4.53 -4.27 6.83
N PHE A 157 5.71 -3.84 6.39
CA PHE A 157 6.35 -2.60 6.80
C PHE A 157 6.19 -1.57 5.69
N LYS A 158 5.60 -0.42 6.02
CA LYS A 158 5.35 0.68 5.08
C LYS A 158 6.10 1.92 5.56
N TRP A 159 7.03 2.41 4.78
CA TRP A 159 7.72 3.67 5.02
C TRP A 159 7.13 4.74 4.11
N PHE A 160 6.59 5.79 4.70
CA PHE A 160 6.10 6.96 3.95
C PHE A 160 7.09 8.09 4.10
N LYS A 161 7.41 8.78 3.01
CA LYS A 161 8.25 9.98 3.07
C LYS A 161 7.46 11.11 3.74
N VAL A 162 8.08 11.81 4.68
CA VAL A 162 7.45 12.93 5.39
C VAL A 162 8.27 14.20 5.18
N ASN A 163 7.58 15.32 4.98
CA ASN A 163 8.19 16.64 4.89
C ASN A 163 7.34 17.66 5.64
N LYS A 164 7.90 18.34 6.66
CA LYS A 164 7.17 19.28 7.54
C LYS A 164 5.85 18.68 8.08
N ASP A 165 5.90 17.46 8.61
CA ASP A 165 4.74 16.71 9.13
C ASP A 165 3.66 16.36 8.08
N VAL A 166 3.96 16.53 6.78
CA VAL A 166 3.09 16.12 5.67
C VAL A 166 3.53 14.78 5.11
N ILE A 167 2.62 13.82 5.10
CA ILE A 167 2.81 12.51 4.48
C ILE A 167 2.80 12.68 2.95
N LEU A 168 3.91 12.37 2.29
CA LEU A 168 4.02 12.45 0.84
C LEU A 168 3.50 11.16 0.18
N PRO A 169 3.14 11.18 -1.11
CA PRO A 169 2.59 10.00 -1.79
C PRO A 169 3.66 8.95 -2.14
N SER A 170 4.91 9.21 -1.77
CA SER A 170 6.02 8.28 -1.94
C SER A 170 6.05 7.29 -0.78
N SER A 171 6.11 6.00 -1.10
CA SER A 171 6.11 4.93 -0.10
C SER A 171 7.04 3.78 -0.49
N ILE A 172 7.56 3.09 0.52
CA ILE A 172 8.29 1.83 0.39
C ILE A 172 7.55 0.79 1.21
N ASN A 173 7.24 -0.34 0.61
CA ASN A 173 6.53 -1.44 1.26
C ASN A 173 7.41 -2.68 1.20
N VAL A 174 7.60 -3.35 2.33
CA VAL A 174 8.31 -4.62 2.41
C VAL A 174 7.50 -5.61 3.22
N ALA A 175 7.19 -6.76 2.63
CA ALA A 175 6.53 -7.85 3.32
C ALA A 175 7.52 -8.94 3.69
N VAL A 176 7.47 -9.39 4.94
CA VAL A 176 8.31 -10.47 5.48
C VAL A 176 7.42 -11.61 5.93
N ASN A 177 7.74 -12.84 5.48
CA ASN A 177 7.00 -14.02 5.89
C ASN A 177 7.36 -14.40 7.35
N LYS A 178 6.34 -14.49 8.20
CA LYS A 178 6.46 -14.79 9.64
C LYS A 178 7.02 -16.17 9.93
N SER A 179 6.77 -17.14 9.06
CA SER A 179 7.13 -18.56 9.23
C SER A 179 8.51 -18.89 8.68
N THR A 180 9.02 -18.10 7.72
CA THR A 180 10.31 -18.37 7.06
C THR A 180 11.36 -17.29 7.29
N GLY A 181 10.96 -16.08 7.69
CA GLY A 181 11.85 -14.93 7.79
C GLY A 181 12.32 -14.37 6.45
N LYS A 182 11.73 -14.83 5.33
CA LYS A 182 12.13 -14.37 3.99
C LYS A 182 11.33 -13.15 3.56
N ILE A 183 11.97 -12.31 2.75
CA ILE A 183 11.31 -11.21 2.07
C ILE A 183 10.36 -11.81 1.03
N ALA A 184 9.06 -11.58 1.23
CA ALA A 184 8.00 -12.08 0.37
C ALA A 184 7.71 -11.09 -0.77
N SER A 185 7.76 -9.79 -0.47
CA SER A 185 7.63 -8.74 -1.48
C SER A 185 8.31 -7.43 -1.07
N PHE A 186 8.61 -6.63 -2.08
CA PHE A 186 9.03 -5.25 -1.97
C PHE A 186 8.31 -4.44 -3.05
N SER A 187 7.93 -3.22 -2.73
CA SER A 187 7.55 -2.22 -3.72
C SER A 187 7.99 -0.85 -3.26
N LYS A 188 8.26 0.04 -4.21
CA LYS A 188 8.40 1.46 -3.95
C LYS A 188 7.64 2.28 -4.96
N THR A 189 7.12 3.38 -4.49
CA THR A 189 6.50 4.43 -5.29
C THR A 189 7.24 5.71 -4.97
N ASP A 190 7.73 6.38 -6.01
CA ASP A 190 8.35 7.70 -5.90
C ASP A 190 7.53 8.68 -6.74
N VAL A 191 6.85 9.58 -6.06
CA VAL A 191 5.97 10.58 -6.67
C VAL A 191 6.46 11.95 -6.24
N ALA A 192 6.96 12.72 -7.21
CA ALA A 192 7.33 14.11 -7.00
C ALA A 192 6.10 14.93 -6.62
N VAL A 193 6.20 15.71 -5.54
CA VAL A 193 5.11 16.60 -5.10
C VAL A 193 5.29 17.96 -5.76
N ASN A 194 4.30 18.37 -6.54
CA ASN A 194 4.33 19.59 -7.36
C ASN A 194 3.32 20.65 -6.88
N ILE A 195 2.69 20.43 -5.73
CA ILE A 195 1.73 21.36 -5.13
C ILE A 195 2.28 21.95 -3.82
N PRO A 196 1.77 23.11 -3.37
CA PRO A 196 2.06 23.61 -2.02
C PRO A 196 1.61 22.61 -0.95
N ILE A 197 2.48 22.35 0.02
CA ILE A 197 2.21 21.43 1.15
C ILE A 197 1.81 22.16 2.44
N GLU A 198 1.69 23.49 2.40
CA GLU A 198 1.22 24.29 3.53
C GLU A 198 -0.32 24.40 3.47
N PRO A 199 -1.04 23.97 4.53
CA PRO A 199 -2.50 23.97 4.53
C PRO A 199 -3.05 25.39 4.76
N ARG A 200 -4.12 25.75 4.03
CA ARG A 200 -4.91 26.97 4.30
C ARG A 200 -5.99 26.73 5.35
N ILE A 201 -6.46 25.49 5.44
CA ILE A 201 -7.42 25.04 6.45
C ILE A 201 -6.63 24.46 7.62
N ALA A 202 -6.75 25.09 8.78
CA ALA A 202 -6.18 24.57 10.01
C ALA A 202 -6.82 23.24 10.43
N LYS A 203 -6.06 22.40 11.13
CA LYS A 203 -6.47 21.09 11.63
C LYS A 203 -7.80 21.12 12.36
N GLU A 204 -7.99 22.06 13.28
CA GLU A 204 -9.20 22.18 14.11
C GLU A 204 -10.43 22.52 13.26
N LYS A 205 -10.24 23.32 12.20
CA LYS A 205 -11.32 23.64 11.26
C LYS A 205 -11.67 22.42 10.40
N ALA A 206 -10.67 21.64 9.96
CA ALA A 206 -10.89 20.40 9.21
C ALA A 206 -11.67 19.37 10.04
N ILE A 207 -11.30 19.17 11.32
CA ILE A 207 -12.03 18.29 12.24
C ILE A 207 -13.50 18.71 12.37
N LYS A 208 -13.77 20.02 12.55
CA LYS A 208 -15.15 20.56 12.63
C LYS A 208 -15.96 20.34 11.35
N LEU A 209 -15.32 20.49 10.18
CA LEU A 209 -15.97 20.24 8.89
C LEU A 209 -16.33 18.76 8.73
N ALA A 210 -15.41 17.87 9.08
CA ALA A 210 -15.63 16.43 9.02
C ALA A 210 -16.73 15.99 10.01
N ASP A 211 -16.69 16.44 11.26
CA ASP A 211 -17.73 16.18 12.26
C ASP A 211 -19.13 16.61 11.76
N LYS A 212 -19.21 17.82 11.18
CA LYS A 212 -20.46 18.35 10.61
C LYS A 212 -21.00 17.48 9.47
N SER A 213 -20.13 16.95 8.59
CA SER A 213 -20.57 16.08 7.48
C SER A 213 -21.14 14.75 7.96
N LEU A 214 -20.61 14.21 9.05
CA LEU A 214 -21.10 12.97 9.66
C LEU A 214 -22.31 13.20 10.59
N GLY A 215 -22.56 14.47 10.95
CA GLY A 215 -23.63 14.87 11.87
C GLY A 215 -23.44 14.33 13.29
N LEU A 216 -22.20 14.00 13.72
CA LEU A 216 -21.98 13.34 15.01
C LEU A 216 -22.38 14.26 16.17
N SER A 217 -22.03 15.55 16.12
CA SER A 217 -22.48 16.55 17.10
C SER A 217 -24.01 16.70 17.17
N VAL A 218 -24.73 16.49 16.06
CA VAL A 218 -26.21 16.58 16.02
C VAL A 218 -26.87 15.30 16.53
N LYS A 219 -26.20 14.15 16.37
CA LYS A 219 -26.68 12.85 16.88
C LYS A 219 -26.67 12.78 18.41
N GLY A 220 -25.98 13.68 19.11
CA GLY A 220 -26.02 13.84 20.56
C GLY A 220 -25.80 12.52 21.30
N ASN A 221 -26.72 12.16 22.20
CA ASN A 221 -26.67 10.94 23.03
C ASN A 221 -26.67 9.62 22.23
N LYS A 222 -26.90 9.64 20.91
CA LYS A 222 -26.86 8.43 20.07
C LYS A 222 -25.45 8.03 19.65
N VAL A 223 -24.46 8.89 19.85
CA VAL A 223 -23.07 8.64 19.48
C VAL A 223 -22.17 8.94 20.69
N LYS A 224 -21.36 7.95 21.08
CA LYS A 224 -20.32 8.13 22.11
C LYS A 224 -18.96 8.04 21.46
N MET A 225 -18.17 9.12 21.50
CA MET A 225 -16.79 9.10 21.04
C MET A 225 -15.96 8.13 21.88
N ILE A 226 -15.16 7.29 21.21
CA ILE A 226 -14.23 6.37 21.88
C ILE A 226 -12.95 7.12 22.24
N ASN A 227 -12.51 8.04 21.38
CA ASN A 227 -11.36 8.91 21.56
C ASN A 227 -11.52 10.22 20.78
N ASP A 228 -10.63 11.17 21.04
CA ASP A 228 -10.54 12.40 20.23
C ASP A 228 -10.23 12.05 18.77
N PRO A 229 -10.82 12.77 17.80
CA PRO A 229 -10.53 12.56 16.39
C PRO A 229 -9.03 12.74 16.10
N ASN A 230 -8.46 11.79 15.37
CA ASN A 230 -7.09 11.94 14.87
C ASN A 230 -7.12 12.68 13.54
N ALA A 231 -6.11 13.50 13.28
CA ALA A 231 -5.98 14.21 12.00
C ALA A 231 -4.53 14.15 11.51
N SER A 232 -4.34 13.65 10.30
CA SER A 232 -3.06 13.61 9.59
C SER A 232 -3.15 14.40 8.28
N LEU A 233 -2.07 15.09 7.92
CA LEU A 233 -1.96 15.85 6.68
C LEU A 233 -1.14 15.06 5.67
N GLY A 234 -1.64 14.92 4.45
CA GLY A 234 -0.91 14.20 3.41
C GLY A 234 -1.26 14.68 2.01
N VAL A 235 -0.40 14.33 1.06
CA VAL A 235 -0.67 14.53 -0.37
C VAL A 235 -1.32 13.27 -0.91
N SER A 236 -2.58 13.40 -1.32
CA SER A 236 -3.31 12.37 -2.06
C SER A 236 -3.08 12.54 -3.56
N VAL A 237 -3.02 11.43 -4.30
CA VAL A 237 -2.94 11.41 -5.76
C VAL A 237 -4.11 10.58 -6.27
N LYS A 238 -5.02 11.20 -7.02
CA LYS A 238 -6.17 10.52 -7.66
C LYS A 238 -6.19 10.93 -9.12
N ASN A 239 -6.04 9.97 -10.03
CA ASN A 239 -6.05 10.18 -11.48
C ASN A 239 -5.00 11.22 -11.96
N GLY A 240 -3.81 11.17 -11.36
CA GLY A 240 -2.68 12.06 -11.63
C GLY A 240 -2.79 13.45 -11.00
N ILE A 241 -3.92 13.75 -10.33
CA ILE A 241 -4.16 15.03 -9.67
C ILE A 241 -3.69 14.90 -8.22
N GLN A 242 -2.78 15.80 -7.83
CA GLN A 242 -2.29 15.90 -6.45
C GLN A 242 -3.15 16.88 -5.66
N GLN A 243 -3.53 16.49 -4.45
CA GLN A 243 -4.26 17.34 -3.53
C GLN A 243 -3.68 17.20 -2.12
N LEU A 244 -3.61 18.31 -1.40
CA LEU A 244 -3.24 18.32 0.02
C LEU A 244 -4.51 18.07 0.83
N VAL A 245 -4.52 17.02 1.66
CA VAL A 245 -5.73 16.50 2.29
C VAL A 245 -5.47 16.25 3.77
N TRP A 246 -6.41 16.70 4.61
CA TRP A 246 -6.55 16.24 5.98
C TRP A 246 -7.34 14.92 5.99
N THR A 247 -6.74 13.86 6.53
CA THR A 247 -7.46 12.63 6.86
C THR A 247 -7.89 12.70 8.33
N ILE A 248 -9.20 12.77 8.58
CA ILE A 248 -9.78 12.84 9.92
C ILE A 248 -10.40 11.51 10.27
N ASP A 249 -9.86 10.85 11.29
CA ASP A 249 -10.33 9.55 11.76
C ASP A 249 -11.19 9.68 13.01
N PHE A 250 -12.42 9.20 12.93
CA PHE A 250 -13.37 9.12 14.05
C PHE A 250 -13.55 7.67 14.49
N LYS A 251 -13.47 7.44 15.81
CA LYS A 251 -13.92 6.20 16.45
C LYS A 251 -15.03 6.52 17.43
N PHE A 252 -16.18 5.88 17.24
CA PHE A 252 -17.35 6.11 18.09
C PHE A 252 -18.22 4.87 18.20
N ILE A 253 -19.07 4.82 19.22
CA ILE A 253 -20.11 3.82 19.40
C ILE A 253 -21.43 4.46 18.97
N GLU A 254 -22.11 3.85 18.00
CA GLU A 254 -23.44 4.24 17.57
C GLU A 254 -24.49 3.39 18.29
N ALA A 255 -25.42 4.04 19.00
CA ALA A 255 -26.47 3.36 19.76
C ALA A 255 -27.40 2.56 18.84
N ILE A 256 -27.79 1.37 19.28
CA ILE A 256 -28.79 0.55 18.57
C ILE A 256 -30.19 1.04 18.98
N PRO A 257 -31.10 1.36 18.04
CA PRO A 257 -32.47 1.71 18.37
C PRO A 257 -33.14 0.59 19.20
N GLY A 258 -33.59 0.92 20.42
CA GLY A 258 -34.23 -0.03 21.33
C GLY A 258 -33.28 -0.97 22.08
N GLY A 259 -31.96 -0.75 22.00
CA GLY A 259 -30.98 -1.46 22.84
C GLY A 259 -30.96 -0.95 24.28
N GLU A 260 -30.51 -1.81 25.21
CA GLU A 260 -30.21 -1.40 26.59
C GLU A 260 -29.13 -0.30 26.62
N ASP A 261 -29.14 0.54 27.66
CA ASP A 261 -28.17 1.61 27.86
C ASP A 261 -26.74 1.08 27.78
N GLY A 262 -26.01 1.45 26.72
CA GLY A 262 -24.63 1.03 26.46
C GLY A 262 -24.44 0.01 25.34
N ALA A 263 -25.52 -0.57 24.79
CA ALA A 263 -25.44 -1.41 23.59
C ALA A 263 -25.27 -0.55 22.33
N GLY A 264 -24.15 -0.71 21.63
CA GLY A 264 -23.87 0.03 20.41
C GLY A 264 -22.86 -0.64 19.50
N ILE A 265 -22.83 -0.18 18.26
CA ILE A 265 -21.94 -0.72 17.22
C ILE A 265 -20.72 0.20 17.14
N PRO A 266 -19.49 -0.32 17.37
CA PRO A 266 -18.29 0.47 17.15
C PRO A 266 -18.16 0.79 15.65
N ARG A 267 -17.96 2.07 15.35
CA ARG A 267 -17.74 2.60 14.01
C ARG A 267 -16.36 3.21 13.93
N PHE A 268 -15.71 2.99 12.80
CA PHE A 268 -14.51 3.69 12.38
C PHE A 268 -14.81 4.37 11.05
N VAL A 269 -14.66 5.68 11.01
CA VAL A 269 -14.92 6.48 9.80
C VAL A 269 -13.77 7.43 9.59
N SER A 270 -13.21 7.41 8.37
CA SER A 270 -12.21 8.38 7.92
C SER A 270 -12.86 9.35 6.95
N VAL A 271 -12.70 10.65 7.18
CA VAL A 271 -13.19 11.72 6.31
C VAL A 271 -12.00 12.47 5.74
N LEU A 272 -12.02 12.68 4.42
CA LEU A 272 -10.98 13.40 3.69
C LEU A 272 -11.43 14.84 3.46
N VAL A 273 -10.66 15.82 3.93
CA VAL A 273 -10.95 17.26 3.78
C VAL A 273 -9.83 17.92 2.99
N ASP A 274 -10.15 18.60 1.90
CA ASP A 274 -9.20 19.42 1.14
C ASP A 274 -8.58 20.48 2.05
N ALA A 275 -7.26 20.44 2.20
CA ALA A 275 -6.54 21.32 3.10
C ALA A 275 -6.39 22.75 2.56
N GLN A 276 -6.75 23.00 1.30
CA GLN A 276 -6.74 24.30 0.65
C GLN A 276 -8.13 24.96 0.67
N THR A 277 -9.20 24.19 0.41
CA THR A 277 -10.57 24.73 0.24
C THR A 277 -11.51 24.39 1.40
N GLY A 278 -11.27 23.30 2.12
CA GLY A 278 -12.17 22.75 3.14
C GLY A 278 -13.30 21.90 2.56
N GLU A 279 -13.27 21.58 1.26
CA GLU A 279 -14.19 20.65 0.62
C GLU A 279 -13.99 19.23 1.18
N ILE A 280 -15.08 18.47 1.30
CA ILE A 280 -15.04 17.09 1.82
C ILE A 280 -15.12 16.13 0.65
N PHE A 281 -14.14 15.24 0.54
CA PHE A 281 -14.15 14.20 -0.47
C PHE A 281 -14.92 12.98 0.01
N ASP A 282 -15.80 12.49 -0.85
CA ASP A 282 -16.39 11.16 -0.71
C ASP A 282 -15.52 10.18 -1.50
N PRO A 283 -14.71 9.32 -0.85
CA PRO A 283 -13.87 8.36 -1.57
C PRO A 283 -14.69 7.32 -2.36
N MET A 284 -16.00 7.20 -2.12
CA MET A 284 -16.89 6.31 -2.86
C MET A 284 -17.54 6.96 -4.09
N LYS A 285 -17.28 8.24 -4.35
CA LYS A 285 -17.71 8.96 -5.56
C LYS A 285 -16.53 9.24 -6.51
#